data_AF-A0AAU0W4J0-F1
#
_entry.id   AF-A0AAU0W4J0-F1
#
_cell.length_a   1.000
_cell.length_b   1.000
_cell.length_c   1.000
_cell.angle_alpha   90.00
_cell.angle_beta   90.00
_cell.angle_gamma   90.00
#
_symmetry.space_group_name_H-M   'P 1'
#
loop_
_entity.id
_entity.type
_entity.pdbx_description
1 polymer ?
#
loop_
_entity_poly.entity_id
_entity_poly.type
_entity_poly.pdbx_seq_one_letter_code
_entity_poly.pdbx_strand_id
1 'polypeptide(L)'
;MAPRRRRRRPWYRTRAYRLARTALLAIVLVTVVRWWGHEGSATPDGSDALAASGPGAAESGPPPRPLPRSRPTSMRIPFLGVDAPVTGVRLDRGRQLETPPVDDPKLIGWFQGGATPGESGLAIAVGHRDTRTGPAVFAALAQVKPGKRIEAGRADGRTAVYTVDRVKVYDKVGFPDEEVYSPTRRPELRVITCGGLFSRRTGYTSNVVVFAHLTATK
;
A
#
# COMPACT_ATOMS: atom_id res chain seq x y z
N MET A 1 -29.15 -49.04 30.50
CA MET A 1 -28.17 -49.55 29.52
C MET A 1 -28.54 -48.96 28.16
N ALA A 2 -27.86 -47.91 27.72
CA ALA A 2 -28.18 -47.15 26.50
C ALA A 2 -27.07 -47.34 25.43
N PRO A 3 -27.41 -47.44 24.13
CA PRO A 3 -26.44 -47.86 23.11
C PRO A 3 -25.49 -46.74 22.69
N ARG A 4 -24.18 -47.07 22.63
CA ARG A 4 -23.10 -46.21 22.13
C ARG A 4 -23.27 -45.95 20.62
N ARG A 5 -23.59 -44.71 20.22
CA ARG A 5 -23.53 -44.26 18.82
C ARG A 5 -22.07 -44.03 18.38
N ARG A 6 -21.58 -44.81 17.40
CA ARG A 6 -20.30 -44.58 16.70
C ARG A 6 -20.38 -43.31 15.84
N ARG A 7 -19.50 -42.33 16.09
CA ARG A 7 -19.31 -41.14 15.24
C ARG A 7 -18.71 -41.55 13.88
N ARG A 8 -19.39 -41.21 12.78
CA ARG A 8 -18.85 -41.34 11.40
C ARG A 8 -17.79 -40.27 11.16
N ARG A 9 -16.62 -40.66 10.64
CA ARG A 9 -15.52 -39.76 10.28
C ARG A 9 -15.84 -39.02 8.96
N PRO A 10 -15.54 -37.72 8.83
CA PRO A 10 -15.84 -36.95 7.63
C PRO A 10 -14.93 -37.33 6.45
N TRP A 11 -15.50 -37.35 5.24
CA TRP A 11 -15.02 -38.08 4.06
C TRP A 11 -13.80 -37.46 3.35
N TYR A 12 -13.40 -36.24 3.67
CA TYR A 12 -12.37 -35.48 2.95
C TYR A 12 -10.92 -35.87 3.29
N ARG A 13 -10.73 -36.90 4.13
CA ARG A 13 -9.40 -37.37 4.59
C ARG A 13 -8.97 -38.71 3.95
N THR A 14 -9.64 -39.16 2.89
CA THR A 14 -9.21 -40.35 2.13
C THR A 14 -8.23 -39.97 1.01
N ARG A 15 -7.25 -40.85 0.76
CA ARG A 15 -6.18 -40.67 -0.24
C ARG A 15 -6.71 -40.41 -1.67
N ALA A 16 -7.97 -40.80 -1.95
CA ALA A 16 -8.67 -40.54 -3.21
C ALA A 16 -8.86 -39.04 -3.51
N TYR A 17 -9.04 -38.19 -2.49
CA TYR A 17 -9.24 -36.75 -2.69
C TYR A 17 -7.97 -36.01 -3.14
N ARG A 18 -6.78 -36.58 -2.87
CA ARG A 18 -5.49 -36.00 -3.28
C ARG A 18 -5.13 -36.32 -4.74
N LEU A 19 -5.63 -37.43 -5.29
CA LEU A 19 -5.39 -37.84 -6.68
C LEU A 19 -6.35 -37.15 -7.67
N ALA A 20 -7.60 -36.87 -7.26
CA ALA A 20 -8.54 -36.13 -8.10
C ALA A 20 -8.14 -34.66 -8.33
N ARG A 21 -7.36 -34.06 -7.41
CA ARG A 21 -6.94 -32.64 -7.49
C ARG A 21 -5.75 -32.39 -8.42
N THR A 22 -4.92 -33.40 -8.70
CA THR A 22 -3.76 -33.29 -9.59
C THR A 22 -4.13 -33.53 -11.06
N ALA A 23 -5.12 -34.37 -11.35
CA ALA A 23 -5.58 -34.63 -12.72
C ALA A 23 -6.26 -33.41 -13.38
N LEU A 24 -6.99 -32.59 -12.60
CA LEU A 24 -7.65 -31.38 -13.08
C LEU A 24 -6.68 -30.25 -13.47
N LEU A 25 -5.49 -30.19 -12.85
CA LEU A 25 -4.45 -29.19 -13.17
C LEU A 25 -3.68 -29.53 -14.46
N ALA A 26 -3.55 -30.81 -14.81
CA ALA A 26 -2.85 -31.24 -16.03
C ALA A 26 -3.70 -31.05 -17.31
N ILE A 27 -5.02 -31.22 -17.22
CA ILE A 27 -5.93 -31.08 -18.39
C ILE A 27 -6.09 -29.61 -18.79
N VAL A 28 -6.12 -28.67 -17.83
CA VAL A 28 -6.20 -27.22 -18.12
C VAL A 28 -4.90 -26.69 -18.74
N LEU A 29 -3.74 -27.28 -18.40
CA LEU A 29 -2.45 -26.87 -18.96
C LEU A 29 -2.29 -27.27 -20.45
N VAL A 30 -2.89 -28.40 -20.87
CA VAL A 30 -2.78 -28.91 -22.26
C VAL A 30 -3.73 -28.20 -23.22
N THR A 31 -4.85 -27.66 -22.75
CA THR A 31 -5.81 -26.92 -23.61
C THR A 31 -5.40 -25.48 -23.91
N VAL A 32 -4.59 -24.83 -23.04
CA VAL A 32 -4.10 -23.45 -23.28
C VAL A 32 -2.93 -23.41 -24.28
N VAL A 33 -2.11 -24.46 -24.35
CA VAL A 33 -0.96 -24.54 -25.28
C VAL A 33 -1.40 -24.75 -26.74
N ARG A 34 -2.61 -25.27 -26.98
CA ARG A 34 -3.14 -25.50 -28.34
C ARG A 34 -3.88 -24.30 -28.95
N TRP A 35 -4.00 -23.19 -28.23
CA TRP A 35 -4.56 -21.92 -28.73
C TRP A 35 -3.48 -20.88 -29.08
N TRP A 36 -2.23 -21.34 -29.23
CA TRP A 36 -1.08 -20.53 -29.64
C TRP A 36 -0.35 -21.19 -30.81
N GLY A 37 -1.11 -21.58 -31.83
CA GLY A 37 -0.59 -22.32 -32.97
C GLY A 37 -1.43 -22.11 -34.22
N HIS A 38 -1.47 -20.88 -34.73
CA HIS A 38 -1.62 -20.66 -36.16
C HIS A 38 -1.19 -19.24 -36.57
N GLU A 39 -0.55 -19.15 -37.74
CA GLU A 39 -0.15 -17.96 -38.50
C GLU A 39 1.18 -17.30 -38.04
N GLY A 40 2.21 -17.16 -38.86
CA GLY A 40 2.40 -17.43 -40.27
C GLY A 40 3.87 -17.20 -40.63
N SER A 41 4.37 -17.97 -41.58
CA SER A 41 5.69 -17.83 -42.19
C SER A 41 5.75 -16.59 -43.09
N ALA A 42 6.63 -15.64 -42.77
CA ALA A 42 7.21 -14.69 -43.71
C ALA A 42 8.49 -14.08 -43.12
N THR A 43 9.64 -14.38 -43.73
CA THR A 43 10.87 -13.59 -43.60
C THR A 43 10.73 -12.29 -44.38
N PRO A 44 11.23 -11.17 -43.83
CA PRO A 44 11.90 -10.18 -44.66
C PRO A 44 13.33 -9.95 -44.18
N ASP A 45 14.24 -10.15 -45.12
CA ASP A 45 15.54 -9.47 -45.18
C ASP A 45 15.26 -7.96 -45.30
N GLY A 46 15.97 -7.12 -44.53
CA GLY A 46 15.69 -5.68 -44.54
C GLY A 46 16.21 -4.94 -43.31
N SER A 47 17.43 -4.44 -43.45
CA SER A 47 17.98 -3.33 -42.67
C SER A 47 16.99 -2.16 -42.53
N ASP A 48 16.62 -1.81 -41.31
CA ASP A 48 16.26 -0.43 -40.96
C ASP A 48 16.52 -0.15 -39.48
N ALA A 49 17.35 0.87 -39.26
CA ALA A 49 17.69 1.39 -37.96
C ALA A 49 16.48 2.12 -37.36
N LEU A 50 15.70 1.45 -36.51
CA LEU A 50 14.79 2.15 -35.59
C LEU A 50 15.51 2.43 -34.28
N ALA A 51 15.79 3.72 -34.10
CA ALA A 51 16.15 4.34 -32.83
C ALA A 51 15.27 3.82 -31.70
N ALA A 52 15.89 3.09 -30.77
CA ALA A 52 15.28 2.77 -29.49
C ALA A 52 15.04 4.08 -28.73
N SER A 53 13.80 4.56 -28.77
CA SER A 53 13.29 5.48 -27.76
C SER A 53 13.30 4.74 -26.43
N GLY A 54 14.34 4.97 -25.64
CA GLY A 54 14.46 4.45 -24.29
C GLY A 54 13.27 4.89 -23.42
N PRO A 55 12.94 4.16 -22.34
CA PRO A 55 11.93 4.58 -21.40
C PRO A 55 12.32 5.95 -20.84
N GLY A 56 11.41 6.91 -20.99
CA GLY A 56 11.62 8.32 -20.65
C GLY A 56 12.32 8.49 -19.32
N ALA A 57 13.52 9.06 -19.39
CA ALA A 57 14.16 9.68 -18.24
C ALA A 57 13.11 10.61 -17.61
N ALA A 58 12.69 10.28 -16.39
CA ALA A 58 11.90 11.18 -15.58
C ALA A 58 12.59 12.55 -15.61
N GLU A 59 11.85 13.59 -15.96
CA GLU A 59 12.34 14.96 -16.02
C GLU A 59 13.06 15.30 -14.73
N SER A 60 14.38 15.38 -14.81
CA SER A 60 15.26 15.86 -13.74
C SER A 60 15.15 17.39 -13.67
N GLY A 61 13.95 17.89 -13.38
CA GLY A 61 13.73 19.28 -13.01
C GLY A 61 14.28 19.55 -11.60
N PRO A 62 14.55 20.82 -11.25
CA PRO A 62 14.85 21.19 -9.88
C PRO A 62 13.71 20.74 -8.94
N PRO A 63 14.01 20.35 -7.69
CA PRO A 63 12.99 19.89 -6.76
C PRO A 63 11.92 20.98 -6.56
N PRO A 64 10.64 20.59 -6.40
CA PRO A 64 9.56 21.54 -6.23
C PRO A 64 9.79 22.41 -4.98
N ARG A 65 9.42 23.69 -5.08
CA ARG A 65 9.47 24.60 -3.94
C ARG A 65 8.46 24.13 -2.88
N PRO A 66 8.82 24.17 -1.58
CA PRO A 66 7.87 23.93 -0.50
C PRO A 66 6.66 24.87 -0.58
N LEU A 67 5.50 24.35 -0.22
CA LEU A 67 4.25 25.09 -0.14
C LEU A 67 4.09 25.77 1.23
N PRO A 68 3.32 26.87 1.31
CA PRO A 68 2.86 27.41 2.59
C PRO A 68 2.04 26.38 3.38
N ARG A 69 1.80 26.62 4.67
CA ARG A 69 0.98 25.74 5.48
C ARG A 69 -0.47 25.71 4.99
N SER A 70 -1.03 24.53 4.70
CA SER A 70 -2.47 24.34 4.48
C SER A 70 -2.87 22.90 4.76
N ARG A 71 -3.93 22.72 5.54
CA ARG A 71 -4.37 21.38 5.98
C ARG A 71 -4.76 20.50 4.78
N PRO A 72 -4.47 19.18 4.84
CA PRO A 72 -4.97 18.25 3.85
C PRO A 72 -6.49 18.08 3.99
N THR A 73 -7.15 17.82 2.86
CA THR A 73 -8.58 17.51 2.78
C THR A 73 -8.81 16.10 2.23
N SER A 74 -7.90 15.62 1.39
CA SER A 74 -7.97 14.30 0.78
C SER A 74 -6.58 13.73 0.50
N MET A 75 -6.49 12.42 0.36
CA MET A 75 -5.28 11.74 -0.06
C MET A 75 -5.60 10.61 -1.02
N ARG A 76 -4.81 10.52 -2.08
CA ARG A 76 -4.92 9.53 -3.14
C ARG A 76 -3.66 8.72 -3.27
N ILE A 77 -3.81 7.41 -3.43
CA ILE A 77 -2.74 6.49 -3.80
C ILE A 77 -3.22 5.72 -5.03
N PRO A 78 -3.07 6.28 -6.25
CA PRO A 78 -3.67 5.71 -7.46
C PRO A 78 -3.27 4.26 -7.71
N PHE A 79 -2.03 3.88 -7.38
CA PHE A 79 -1.53 2.51 -7.50
C PHE A 79 -2.35 1.49 -6.69
N LEU A 80 -2.97 1.92 -5.59
CA LEU A 80 -3.82 1.09 -4.73
C LEU A 80 -5.32 1.34 -4.94
N GLY A 81 -5.70 2.28 -5.81
CA GLY A 81 -7.09 2.71 -5.94
C GLY A 81 -7.63 3.45 -4.70
N VAL A 82 -6.77 4.01 -3.86
CA VAL A 82 -7.17 4.81 -2.70
C VAL A 82 -7.51 6.23 -3.13
N ASP A 83 -8.71 6.69 -2.77
CA ASP A 83 -9.13 8.09 -2.75
C ASP A 83 -9.97 8.29 -1.48
N ALA A 84 -9.45 9.06 -0.52
CA ALA A 84 -9.96 9.06 0.84
C ALA A 84 -9.94 10.46 1.48
N PRO A 85 -10.93 10.79 2.32
CA PRO A 85 -10.92 12.01 3.11
C PRO A 85 -9.82 11.96 4.17
N VAL A 86 -9.31 13.15 4.54
CA VAL A 86 -8.30 13.30 5.58
C VAL A 86 -8.87 14.11 6.74
N THR A 87 -8.72 13.58 7.95
CA THR A 87 -8.98 14.28 9.22
C THR A 87 -7.68 14.56 9.95
N GLY A 88 -7.70 15.50 10.89
CA GLY A 88 -6.56 15.73 11.77
C GLY A 88 -6.59 14.80 12.98
N VAL A 89 -5.42 14.28 13.34
CA VAL A 89 -5.17 13.51 14.58
C VAL A 89 -4.05 14.15 15.39
N ARG A 90 -3.98 13.85 16.68
CA ARG A 90 -2.99 14.41 17.60
C ARG A 90 -2.18 13.31 18.27
N LEU A 91 -1.30 13.71 19.17
CA LEU A 91 -0.74 12.77 20.13
C LEU A 91 -1.73 12.64 21.29
N ASP A 92 -1.90 11.42 21.79
CA ASP A 92 -2.64 11.16 23.02
C ASP A 92 -1.83 11.61 24.25
N ARG A 93 -2.37 11.39 25.46
CA ARG A 93 -1.70 11.74 26.73
C ARG A 93 -0.39 10.97 26.95
N GLY A 94 -0.23 9.81 26.33
CA GLY A 94 0.99 9.00 26.36
C GLY A 94 2.02 9.40 25.30
N ARG A 95 1.77 10.49 24.55
CA ARG A 95 2.55 10.94 23.39
C ARG A 95 2.57 9.94 22.24
N GLN A 96 1.57 9.08 22.15
CA GLN A 96 1.40 8.17 21.02
C GLN A 96 0.55 8.83 19.94
N LEU A 97 0.89 8.60 18.68
CA LEU A 97 0.12 9.11 17.55
C LEU A 97 -1.26 8.44 17.52
N GLU A 98 -2.31 9.25 17.65
CA GLU A 98 -3.69 8.78 17.53
C GLU A 98 -3.97 8.25 16.12
N THR A 99 -4.96 7.38 16.01
CA THR A 99 -5.45 6.85 14.72
C THR A 99 -6.85 7.42 14.43
N PRO A 100 -7.27 7.51 13.15
CA PRO A 100 -8.66 7.85 12.84
C PRO A 100 -9.63 6.85 13.49
N PRO A 101 -10.91 7.20 13.67
CA PRO A 101 -11.91 6.29 14.23
C PRO A 101 -11.98 4.97 13.46
N VAL A 102 -12.04 3.84 14.18
CA VAL A 102 -12.02 2.48 13.59
C VAL A 102 -13.33 2.17 12.84
N ASP A 103 -14.41 2.85 13.19
CA ASP A 103 -15.73 2.76 12.55
C ASP A 103 -15.81 3.51 11.22
N ASP A 104 -14.82 4.35 10.89
CA ASP A 104 -14.64 4.92 9.54
C ASP A 104 -13.45 4.27 8.82
N PRO A 105 -13.65 3.14 8.13
CA PRO A 105 -12.57 2.41 7.46
C PRO A 105 -11.92 3.17 6.31
N LYS A 106 -12.53 4.26 5.82
CA LYS A 106 -12.02 5.03 4.67
C LYS A 106 -11.25 6.28 5.09
N LEU A 107 -11.24 6.63 6.37
CA LEU A 107 -10.64 7.87 6.85
C LEU A 107 -9.13 7.75 7.05
N ILE A 108 -8.42 8.78 6.60
CA ILE A 108 -6.99 8.95 6.87
C ILE A 108 -6.83 10.02 7.95
N GLY A 109 -6.01 9.73 8.96
CA GLY A 109 -5.58 10.72 9.95
C GLY A 109 -4.27 11.38 9.52
N TRP A 110 -4.19 12.70 9.57
CA TRP A 110 -2.95 13.47 9.42
C TRP A 110 -2.53 14.04 10.78
N PHE A 111 -1.25 13.86 11.14
CA PHE A 111 -0.73 14.39 12.40
C PHE A 111 -0.64 15.93 12.36
N GLN A 112 -1.52 16.60 13.11
CA GLN A 112 -1.65 18.06 13.06
C GLN A 112 -0.47 18.83 13.64
N GLY A 113 0.31 18.20 14.53
CA GLY A 113 1.51 18.77 15.14
C GLY A 113 2.72 18.80 14.21
N GLY A 114 2.65 18.15 13.04
CA GLY A 114 3.71 18.14 12.04
C GLY A 114 3.52 19.16 10.91
N ALA A 115 4.31 18.99 9.86
CA ALA A 115 4.17 19.74 8.63
C ALA A 115 2.89 19.33 7.89
N THR A 116 2.27 20.30 7.20
CA THR A 116 1.20 20.00 6.25
C THR A 116 1.76 19.44 4.95
N PRO A 117 1.00 18.64 4.17
CA PRO A 117 1.53 18.07 2.94
C PRO A 117 2.01 19.14 1.94
N GLY A 118 3.29 19.13 1.59
CA GLY A 118 3.97 20.08 0.71
C GLY A 118 4.76 21.16 1.46
N GLU A 119 4.50 21.37 2.75
CA GLU A 119 5.29 22.25 3.61
C GLU A 119 6.67 21.64 3.89
N SER A 120 7.69 22.48 4.09
CA SER A 120 9.00 22.01 4.56
C SER A 120 8.83 21.25 5.87
N GLY A 121 9.34 20.03 5.92
CA GLY A 121 9.16 19.16 7.08
C GLY A 121 8.52 17.83 6.75
N LEU A 122 8.23 17.10 7.82
CA LEU A 122 7.62 15.78 7.79
C LEU A 122 6.11 15.90 8.00
N ALA A 123 5.34 15.52 6.98
CA ALA A 123 3.92 15.23 7.10
C ALA A 123 3.71 13.73 7.40
N ILE A 124 2.89 13.40 8.39
CA ILE A 124 2.58 12.00 8.75
C ILE A 124 1.11 11.74 8.52
N ALA A 125 0.81 10.67 7.80
CA ALA A 125 -0.53 10.14 7.60
C ALA A 125 -0.63 8.72 8.17
N VAL A 126 -1.72 8.44 8.88
CA VAL A 126 -2.04 7.16 9.50
C VAL A 126 -3.42 6.69 9.05
N GLY A 127 -3.61 5.39 8.97
CA GLY A 127 -4.90 4.80 8.63
C GLY A 127 -4.93 3.33 8.98
N HIS A 128 -6.14 2.79 9.12
CA HIS A 128 -6.33 1.38 9.45
C HIS A 128 -5.97 0.48 8.28
N ARG A 129 -5.41 -0.69 8.60
CA ARG A 129 -5.23 -1.79 7.64
C ARG A 129 -6.56 -2.50 7.42
N ASP A 130 -7.28 -2.76 8.49
CA ASP A 130 -8.58 -3.38 8.51
C ASP A 130 -9.38 -2.93 9.74
N THR A 131 -10.65 -3.30 9.74
CA THR A 131 -11.57 -3.14 10.85
C THR A 131 -12.16 -4.51 11.19
N ARG A 132 -13.09 -4.53 12.15
CA ARG A 132 -13.83 -5.75 12.50
C ARG A 132 -14.68 -6.31 11.35
N THR A 133 -15.00 -5.49 10.34
CA THR A 133 -15.91 -5.84 9.25
C THR A 133 -15.20 -6.07 7.92
N GLY A 134 -13.92 -5.70 7.79
CA GLY A 134 -13.17 -5.95 6.58
C GLY A 134 -11.97 -5.02 6.37
N PRO A 135 -11.36 -5.04 5.18
CA PRO A 135 -10.24 -4.18 4.81
C PRO A 135 -10.57 -2.68 4.97
N ALA A 136 -9.56 -1.89 5.34
CA ALA A 136 -9.66 -0.43 5.49
C ALA A 136 -8.74 0.29 4.50
N VAL A 137 -8.64 1.62 4.61
CA VAL A 137 -8.00 2.51 3.63
C VAL A 137 -6.58 2.11 3.26
N PHE A 138 -5.82 1.53 4.21
CA PHE A 138 -4.43 1.12 3.99
C PHE A 138 -4.22 -0.39 4.03
N ALA A 139 -5.27 -1.18 3.75
CA ALA A 139 -5.20 -2.65 3.71
C ALA A 139 -4.05 -3.21 2.86
N ALA A 140 -3.75 -2.54 1.74
CA ALA A 140 -2.73 -2.94 0.78
C ALA A 140 -1.48 -2.07 0.78
N LEU A 141 -1.25 -1.26 1.83
CA LEU A 141 -0.15 -0.28 1.85
C LEU A 141 1.24 -0.93 1.63
N ALA A 142 1.45 -2.14 2.13
CA ALA A 142 2.68 -2.90 1.94
C ALA A 142 2.99 -3.25 0.46
N GLN A 143 2.00 -3.13 -0.44
CA GLN A 143 2.16 -3.45 -1.85
C GLN A 143 2.64 -2.26 -2.69
N VAL A 144 2.63 -1.04 -2.13
CA VAL A 144 3.12 0.16 -2.82
C VAL A 144 4.59 -0.03 -3.20
N LYS A 145 4.95 0.45 -4.38
CA LYS A 145 6.30 0.31 -4.93
C LYS A 145 7.02 1.68 -4.96
N PRO A 146 8.36 1.71 -4.85
CA PRO A 146 9.15 2.88 -5.20
C PRO A 146 8.75 3.46 -6.56
N GLY A 147 8.79 4.78 -6.69
CA GLY A 147 8.37 5.51 -7.88
C GLY A 147 6.87 5.71 -8.03
N LYS A 148 6.02 5.09 -7.19
CA LYS A 148 4.56 5.34 -7.20
C LYS A 148 4.23 6.67 -6.53
N ARG A 149 3.13 7.27 -6.96
CA ARG A 149 2.70 8.58 -6.47
C ARG A 149 1.73 8.47 -5.31
N ILE A 150 1.82 9.45 -4.41
CA ILE A 150 0.81 9.77 -3.41
C ILE A 150 0.44 11.24 -3.60
N GLU A 151 -0.85 11.55 -3.74
CA GLU A 151 -1.33 12.91 -3.97
C GLU A 151 -2.14 13.36 -2.77
N ALA A 152 -1.77 14.50 -2.16
CA ALA A 152 -2.49 15.08 -1.02
C ALA A 152 -3.17 16.37 -1.46
N GLY A 153 -4.50 16.34 -1.54
CA GLY A 153 -5.33 17.52 -1.77
C GLY A 153 -5.36 18.40 -0.52
N ARG A 154 -5.26 19.71 -0.71
CA ARG A 154 -5.16 20.69 0.38
C ARG A 154 -6.32 21.67 0.36
N ALA A 155 -6.56 22.30 1.50
CA ALA A 155 -7.63 23.29 1.64
C ALA A 155 -7.39 24.60 0.85
N ASP A 156 -6.16 24.86 0.40
CA ASP A 156 -5.81 25.99 -0.47
C ASP A 156 -6.05 25.69 -1.97
N GLY A 157 -6.69 24.56 -2.29
CA GLY A 157 -6.98 24.13 -3.66
C GLY A 157 -5.80 23.48 -4.39
N ARG A 158 -4.60 23.49 -3.81
CA ARG A 158 -3.40 22.86 -4.39
C ARG A 158 -3.33 21.38 -4.03
N THR A 159 -2.53 20.65 -4.80
CA THR A 159 -2.21 19.24 -4.53
C THR A 159 -0.70 19.07 -4.38
N ALA A 160 -0.27 18.54 -3.23
CA ALA A 160 1.11 18.10 -3.04
C ALA A 160 1.28 16.68 -3.60
N VAL A 161 2.21 16.50 -4.54
CA VAL A 161 2.47 15.20 -5.18
C VAL A 161 3.79 14.65 -4.69
N TYR A 162 3.73 13.47 -4.09
CA TYR A 162 4.87 12.77 -3.53
C TYR A 162 5.21 11.55 -4.36
N THR A 163 6.50 11.25 -4.50
CA THR A 163 7.00 10.00 -5.05
C THR A 163 7.51 9.11 -3.92
N VAL A 164 7.06 7.87 -3.91
CA VAL A 164 7.48 6.85 -2.93
C VAL A 164 8.94 6.49 -3.15
N ASP A 165 9.73 6.63 -2.10
CA ASP A 165 11.14 6.24 -2.06
C ASP A 165 11.28 4.76 -1.77
N ARG A 166 10.58 4.30 -0.72
CA ARG A 166 10.67 2.93 -0.19
C ARG A 166 9.49 2.62 0.71
N VAL A 167 9.26 1.32 0.89
CA VAL A 167 8.32 0.79 1.88
C VAL A 167 9.10 -0.11 2.82
N LYS A 168 8.93 0.08 4.13
CA LYS A 168 9.54 -0.75 5.16
C LYS A 168 8.46 -1.31 6.09
N VAL A 169 8.75 -2.47 6.65
CA VAL A 169 7.96 -3.09 7.72
C VAL A 169 8.84 -3.16 8.96
N TYR A 170 8.35 -2.62 10.06
CA TYR A 170 9.05 -2.60 11.34
C TYR A 170 8.21 -3.29 12.40
N ASP A 171 8.83 -4.13 13.20
CA ASP A 171 8.17 -4.64 14.39
C ASP A 171 7.86 -3.51 15.36
N LYS A 172 6.75 -3.65 16.08
CA LYS A 172 6.38 -2.66 17.11
C LYS A 172 7.32 -2.69 18.29
N VAL A 173 7.95 -3.84 18.55
CA VAL A 173 9.02 -3.97 19.52
C VAL A 173 10.29 -3.40 18.90
N GLY A 174 10.88 -2.38 19.52
CA GLY A 174 12.06 -1.71 18.97
C GLY A 174 11.77 -0.88 17.71
N PHE A 175 10.54 -0.36 17.59
CA PHE A 175 10.18 0.51 16.47
C PHE A 175 11.12 1.73 16.39
N PRO A 176 11.72 2.02 15.22
CA PRO A 176 12.75 3.05 15.11
C PRO A 176 12.12 4.44 14.99
N ASP A 177 11.68 5.00 16.13
CA ASP A 177 11.04 6.31 16.19
C ASP A 177 11.89 7.41 15.55
N GLU A 178 13.21 7.37 15.74
CA GLU A 178 14.12 8.36 15.16
C GLU A 178 14.12 8.31 13.61
N GLU A 179 14.11 7.12 13.00
CA GLU A 179 14.08 7.01 11.52
C GLU A 179 12.71 7.45 10.96
N VAL A 180 11.63 7.16 11.69
CA VAL A 180 10.26 7.33 11.18
C VAL A 180 9.71 8.74 11.46
N TYR A 181 10.01 9.32 12.62
CA TYR A 181 9.38 10.54 13.11
C TYR A 181 10.30 11.75 13.19
N SER A 182 11.61 11.61 12.91
CA SER A 182 12.50 12.76 12.95
C SER A 182 12.09 13.84 11.94
N PRO A 183 12.16 15.12 12.34
CA PRO A 183 11.90 16.24 11.44
C PRO A 183 12.83 16.22 10.22
N THR A 184 12.32 16.64 9.08
CA THR A 184 13.10 16.80 7.84
C THR A 184 13.18 18.26 7.43
N ARG A 185 14.20 18.63 6.65
CA ARG A 185 14.30 19.99 6.09
C ARG A 185 13.51 20.15 4.79
N ARG A 186 13.42 19.08 4.00
CA ARG A 186 12.64 19.02 2.76
C ARG A 186 11.21 18.53 3.04
N PRO A 187 10.24 18.83 2.16
CA PRO A 187 8.89 18.29 2.27
C PRO A 187 8.88 16.77 2.03
N GLU A 188 8.56 16.02 3.08
CA GLU A 188 8.49 14.56 3.06
C GLU A 188 7.17 14.06 3.67
N LEU A 189 6.74 12.88 3.24
CA LEU A 189 5.50 12.24 3.66
C LEU A 189 5.79 10.84 4.17
N ARG A 190 5.26 10.52 5.36
CA ARG A 190 5.27 9.18 5.94
C ARG A 190 3.84 8.69 6.00
N VAL A 191 3.54 7.57 5.35
CA VAL A 191 2.22 6.91 5.43
C VAL A 191 2.37 5.62 6.22
N ILE A 192 1.61 5.49 7.30
CA ILE A 192 1.79 4.44 8.29
C ILE A 192 0.48 3.65 8.48
N THR A 193 0.59 2.33 8.54
CA THR A 193 -0.52 1.46 8.95
C THR A 193 -0.02 0.27 9.75
N CYS A 194 -0.92 -0.46 10.40
CA CYS A 194 -0.60 -1.72 11.07
C CYS A 194 -0.18 -2.79 10.05
N GLY A 195 0.71 -3.70 10.44
CA GLY A 195 1.25 -4.77 9.60
C GLY A 195 1.59 -6.03 10.39
N GLY A 196 2.19 -7.01 9.72
CA GLY A 196 2.57 -8.27 10.35
C GLY A 196 1.37 -9.15 10.72
N LEU A 197 1.60 -10.03 11.70
CA LEU A 197 0.59 -11.00 12.19
C LEU A 197 -0.36 -10.33 13.18
N PHE A 198 -1.63 -10.71 13.14
CA PHE A 198 -2.64 -10.27 14.08
C PHE A 198 -2.86 -11.31 15.18
N SER A 199 -2.89 -10.85 16.43
CA SER A 199 -3.39 -11.63 17.57
C SER A 199 -4.41 -10.80 18.35
N ARG A 200 -5.46 -11.45 18.85
CA ARG A 200 -6.49 -10.79 19.69
C ARG A 200 -5.90 -10.22 20.99
N ARG A 201 -4.75 -10.74 21.44
CA ARG A 201 -4.13 -10.32 22.70
C ARG A 201 -3.26 -9.08 22.54
N THR A 202 -2.50 -9.00 21.45
CA THR A 202 -1.44 -8.01 21.25
C THR A 202 -1.69 -7.09 20.06
N GLY A 203 -2.75 -7.35 19.27
CA GLY A 203 -2.98 -6.70 17.99
C GLY A 203 -1.96 -7.13 16.94
N TYR A 204 -1.74 -6.24 15.98
CA TYR A 204 -0.71 -6.40 14.94
C TYR A 204 0.70 -6.29 15.50
N THR A 205 1.60 -7.17 15.06
CA THR A 205 3.00 -7.23 15.53
C THR A 205 3.88 -6.14 14.96
N SER A 206 3.52 -5.55 13.83
CA SER A 206 4.40 -4.68 13.06
C SER A 206 3.63 -3.46 12.52
N ASN A 207 4.35 -2.49 11.96
CA ASN A 207 3.82 -1.36 11.21
C ASN A 207 4.45 -1.34 9.82
N VAL A 208 3.68 -0.95 8.82
CA VAL A 208 4.17 -0.64 7.46
C VAL A 208 4.36 0.86 7.37
N VAL A 209 5.53 1.30 6.91
CA VAL A 209 5.89 2.71 6.74
C VAL A 209 6.31 2.94 5.30
N VAL A 210 5.56 3.80 4.60
CA VAL A 210 5.94 4.32 3.29
C VAL A 210 6.67 5.63 3.48
N PHE A 211 7.86 5.74 2.90
CA PHE A 211 8.64 6.97 2.83
C PHE A 211 8.50 7.58 1.45
N ALA A 212 8.19 8.86 1.38
CA ALA A 212 8.03 9.58 0.12
C ALA A 212 8.47 11.04 0.23
N HIS A 213 8.89 11.62 -0.88
CA HIS A 213 9.28 13.04 -0.96
C HIS A 213 8.48 13.79 -2.02
N LEU A 214 8.31 15.10 -1.81
CA LEU A 214 7.60 15.96 -2.74
C LEU A 214 8.36 16.02 -4.08
N THR A 215 7.64 15.77 -5.17
CA THR A 215 8.18 15.80 -6.54
C THR A 215 7.43 16.74 -7.46
N ALA A 216 6.18 17.09 -7.14
CA ALA A 216 5.44 18.11 -7.87
C ALA A 216 4.36 18.77 -7.01
N THR A 217 3.84 19.88 -7.51
CA THR A 217 2.65 20.57 -6.99
C THR A 217 1.70 20.85 -8.15
N LYS A 218 0.41 20.57 -7.98
CA LYS A 218 -0.65 20.90 -8.95
C LYS A 218 -1.57 21.96 -8.38
#